data_AF-A0A8H3FB68-F1
#
_entry.id   AF-A0A8H3FB68-F1
#
_cell.length_a   1.000
_cell.length_b   1.000
_cell.length_c   1.000
_cell.angle_alpha   90.00
_cell.angle_beta   90.00
_cell.angle_gamma   90.00
#
_symmetry.space_group_name_H-M   'P 1'
#
loop_
_entity.id
_entity.type
_entity.pdbx_description
1 polymer ?
#
loop_
_entity_poly.entity_id
_entity_poly.type
_entity_poly.pdbx_seq_one_letter_code
_entity_poly.pdbx_strand_id
1 'polypeptide(L)'
;MARTKLYLSGACCFVFLVLIFSSTQLRSSHLYDDLKRAANSPWTPSQKCIGKSSCVSAAPTIAGAANTVSVQASSRTTVVSTKATETTTKASKTSTKATTAAHSTDKKTPSKMAQAASDSAMKLQYALDTMEDSLEDPHLFSMGRYVNTFTTYLKAILAEPSIDRKKFHQLRQQFFPWWFPSAKTTYIPWESQHSPRAGIVMTVGKGNYVLASHCIQTLRKVVNSTLPIQIFYAGNDDLPELYRQEIKGLHPSIETTDILDYYNETTAVIHGSGYAMKPFAALASRFERVILVDADTIFLRRPDLDFEENSALNKTGLYYFHDRAYSGAKTTDWIKELLRGTQPSKTLNGSLFWQKELEHQQESGVVFINKAVPAAFMSILFSTYMNTQKVRDFVGGHVSGDKETFWLASELSSAPYAFVPTYAGIIGEFSDDGESMTSDSKRMCSAQPFHLDHNGRPFWFNSGLRLEKVIDSREYVNLAHYLPGSSSTVDEDFSWQFRSHHTFCVEAQTQLWRTLDRSQKAVADAAVAEAKKMDIRFLGHEGGEHNDPEAQPQEDEHKEEEIEHQGEEHQGDDSQQQEDLQLEYFQGEESQEDGQQGEQHQES
;
A
#
# COMPACT_ATOMS: atom_id res chain seq x y z
N MET A 1 -55.71 -9.84 36.13
CA MET A 1 -55.38 -10.36 37.48
C MET A 1 -54.92 -11.80 37.35
N ALA A 2 -54.04 -12.23 38.27
CA ALA A 2 -53.40 -13.54 38.38
C ALA A 2 -52.18 -13.79 37.47
N ARG A 3 -51.02 -13.71 38.14
CA ARG A 3 -49.67 -14.09 37.71
C ARG A 3 -49.58 -15.61 37.53
N THR A 4 -48.76 -16.06 36.60
CA THR A 4 -47.94 -17.25 36.83
C THR A 4 -46.59 -17.03 36.15
N LYS A 5 -45.54 -16.87 36.99
CA LYS A 5 -44.15 -16.91 36.57
C LYS A 5 -43.79 -18.39 36.36
N LEU A 6 -43.18 -18.72 35.23
CA LEU A 6 -42.34 -19.91 35.12
C LEU A 6 -40.94 -19.42 34.71
N TYR A 7 -39.99 -19.57 35.61
CA TYR A 7 -38.57 -19.49 35.32
C TYR A 7 -38.18 -20.79 34.62
N LEU A 8 -37.54 -20.70 33.45
CA LEU A 8 -36.72 -21.78 32.92
C LEU A 8 -35.38 -21.24 32.46
N SER A 9 -34.36 -21.82 33.07
CA SER A 9 -32.93 -21.71 32.85
C SER A 9 -32.49 -22.38 31.55
N GLY A 10 -31.47 -21.81 30.90
CA GLY A 10 -30.32 -22.53 30.35
C GLY A 10 -30.54 -23.49 29.17
N ALA A 11 -30.00 -23.08 28.03
CA ALA A 11 -29.46 -23.92 26.96
C ALA A 11 -30.41 -24.94 26.28
N CYS A 12 -31.03 -24.50 25.17
CA CYS A 12 -31.26 -25.26 23.92
C CYS A 12 -32.47 -24.65 23.19
N CYS A 13 -32.25 -23.65 22.33
CA CYS A 13 -33.16 -23.28 21.23
C CYS A 13 -32.51 -22.15 20.40
N PHE A 14 -31.51 -22.49 19.58
CA PHE A 14 -31.07 -21.64 18.46
C PHE A 14 -30.76 -22.52 17.25
N VAL A 15 -31.66 -23.46 16.98
CA VAL A 15 -31.77 -24.17 15.71
C VAL A 15 -33.26 -24.32 15.49
N PHE A 16 -33.91 -23.32 14.90
CA PHE A 16 -35.23 -23.33 14.24
C PHE A 16 -35.76 -21.89 14.14
N LEU A 17 -35.13 -21.06 13.30
CA LEU A 17 -35.70 -19.77 12.85
C LEU A 17 -35.03 -19.26 11.55
N VAL A 18 -34.71 -20.17 10.63
CA VAL A 18 -34.21 -19.84 9.27
C VAL A 18 -35.06 -20.52 8.17
N LEU A 19 -36.15 -21.20 8.52
CA LEU A 19 -37.07 -21.77 7.55
C LEU A 19 -38.48 -21.25 7.84
N ILE A 20 -38.81 -20.14 7.18
CA ILE A 20 -40.13 -19.65 6.71
C ILE A 20 -39.96 -18.13 6.58
N PHE A 21 -39.46 -17.66 5.44
CA PHE A 21 -39.82 -16.38 4.81
C PHE A 21 -39.30 -16.41 3.37
N SER A 22 -39.81 -17.39 2.62
CA SER A 22 -39.89 -17.33 1.16
C SER A 22 -41.33 -16.95 0.84
N SER A 23 -41.51 -15.96 -0.03
CA SER A 23 -42.78 -15.39 -0.50
C SER A 23 -43.49 -14.45 0.48
N THR A 24 -43.22 -13.15 0.36
CA THR A 24 -44.21 -12.12 -0.04
C THR A 24 -43.56 -10.73 0.04
N GLN A 25 -43.75 -9.91 -1.00
CA GLN A 25 -43.42 -8.49 -1.00
C GLN A 25 -44.06 -7.78 0.20
N LEU A 26 -43.26 -7.12 1.03
CA LEU A 26 -43.72 -6.05 1.92
C LEU A 26 -42.65 -4.95 1.95
N ARG A 27 -42.96 -3.85 1.27
CA ARG A 27 -42.36 -2.52 1.49
C ARG A 27 -42.88 -1.99 2.82
N SER A 28 -42.02 -1.75 3.81
CA SER A 28 -42.26 -0.69 4.80
C SER A 28 -40.97 -0.25 5.48
N SER A 29 -40.79 1.07 5.56
CA SER A 29 -39.63 1.82 6.04
C SER A 29 -39.58 1.98 7.57
N HIS A 30 -39.99 0.97 8.34
CA HIS A 30 -40.11 1.11 9.80
C HIS A 30 -39.45 -0.01 10.63
N LEU A 31 -38.78 -0.97 10.00
CA LEU A 31 -38.07 -2.04 10.74
C LEU A 31 -36.64 -1.63 11.17
N TYR A 32 -36.08 -0.60 10.54
CA TYR A 32 -34.71 -0.11 10.81
C TYR A 32 -34.66 0.83 12.03
N ASP A 33 -35.70 1.64 12.26
CA ASP A 33 -35.76 2.60 13.37
C ASP A 33 -36.03 1.96 14.74
N ASP A 34 -36.65 0.77 14.76
CA ASP A 34 -36.92 0.05 16.00
C ASP A 34 -35.69 -0.77 16.46
N LEU A 35 -34.81 -1.16 15.54
CA LEU A 35 -33.50 -1.74 15.88
C LEU A 35 -32.50 -0.68 16.37
N LYS A 36 -32.56 0.55 15.85
CA LYS A 36 -31.76 1.68 16.37
C LYS A 36 -32.18 2.13 17.76
N ARG A 37 -33.47 2.02 18.13
CA ARG A 37 -33.95 2.37 19.49
C ARG A 37 -33.58 1.35 20.57
N ALA A 38 -33.33 0.08 20.22
CA ALA A 38 -32.89 -0.93 21.18
C ALA A 38 -31.39 -0.86 21.51
N ALA A 39 -30.58 -0.19 20.68
CA ALA A 39 -29.13 -0.08 20.85
C ALA A 39 -28.67 1.12 21.70
N ASN A 40 -29.54 2.09 21.98
CA ASN A 40 -29.20 3.33 22.70
C ASN A 40 -29.86 3.41 24.10
N SER A 41 -29.58 2.44 24.97
CA SER A 41 -29.89 2.53 26.40
C SER A 41 -28.60 2.44 27.23
N PRO A 42 -28.30 3.42 28.11
CA PRO A 42 -27.07 3.42 28.89
C PRO A 42 -27.17 2.43 30.06
N TRP A 43 -26.30 1.41 30.05
CA TRP A 43 -26.05 0.53 31.19
C TRP A 43 -24.96 1.12 32.09
N THR A 44 -25.31 1.42 33.34
CA THR A 44 -24.37 1.71 34.42
C THR A 44 -24.09 0.44 35.24
N PRO A 45 -22.83 0.08 35.51
CA PRO A 45 -22.51 -0.88 36.55
C PRO A 45 -21.92 -0.14 37.77
N SER A 46 -22.75 0.08 38.78
CA SER A 46 -22.27 0.38 40.13
C SER A 46 -22.44 -0.86 41.01
N GLN A 47 -21.35 -1.58 41.31
CA GLN A 47 -21.27 -2.34 42.56
C GLN A 47 -19.82 -2.47 43.03
N LYS A 48 -19.60 -1.94 44.24
CA LYS A 48 -18.37 -1.96 45.04
C LYS A 48 -17.96 -3.39 45.38
N CYS A 49 -16.65 -3.68 45.30
CA CYS A 49 -16.02 -4.68 46.15
C CYS A 49 -14.88 -4.03 46.95
N ILE A 50 -14.97 -4.19 48.27
CA ILE A 50 -14.08 -3.69 49.30
C ILE A 50 -13.07 -4.80 49.65
N GLY A 51 -11.77 -4.48 49.57
CA GLY A 51 -10.75 -4.85 50.58
C GLY A 51 -10.21 -6.29 50.70
N LYS A 52 -8.90 -6.40 50.44
CA LYS A 52 -7.81 -7.10 51.18
C LYS A 52 -7.92 -8.62 51.44
N SER A 53 -6.97 -9.40 50.89
CA SER A 53 -5.78 -9.93 51.63
C SER A 53 -5.02 -11.05 50.87
N SER A 54 -3.68 -10.89 50.84
CA SER A 54 -2.60 -11.91 50.98
C SER A 54 -2.47 -13.16 50.08
N CYS A 55 -1.28 -13.33 49.47
CA CYS A 55 -0.43 -14.57 49.34
C CYS A 55 0.52 -14.38 48.13
N VAL A 56 1.83 -14.09 48.27
CA VAL A 56 3.01 -14.93 48.62
C VAL A 56 3.37 -16.05 47.62
N SER A 57 4.59 -15.92 47.05
CA SER A 57 5.50 -16.94 46.48
C SER A 57 5.13 -17.57 45.12
N ALA A 58 6.03 -17.94 44.21
CA ALA A 58 7.49 -18.02 44.18
C ALA A 58 7.98 -17.95 42.71
N ALA A 59 9.15 -17.37 42.48
CA ALA A 59 9.94 -17.55 41.27
C ALA A 59 11.03 -18.60 41.51
N PRO A 60 11.43 -19.41 40.51
CA PRO A 60 12.73 -20.05 40.49
C PRO A 60 13.66 -19.34 39.50
N THR A 61 14.75 -18.82 40.05
CA THR A 61 15.97 -18.41 39.35
C THR A 61 16.73 -19.65 38.90
N ILE A 62 17.19 -19.69 37.64
CA ILE A 62 18.40 -20.44 37.27
C ILE A 62 19.30 -19.49 36.48
N ALA A 63 20.42 -19.13 37.12
CA ALA A 63 21.56 -18.49 36.49
C ALA A 63 22.47 -19.56 35.88
N GLY A 64 22.93 -19.32 34.65
CA GLY A 64 23.98 -20.09 33.99
C GLY A 64 24.87 -19.14 33.20
N ALA A 65 26.03 -18.83 33.78
CA ALA A 65 27.07 -18.02 33.16
C ALA A 65 27.79 -18.82 32.04
N ALA A 66 28.10 -18.16 30.93
CA ALA A 66 29.19 -18.57 30.04
C ALA A 66 29.70 -17.42 29.18
N ASN A 67 30.85 -16.88 29.60
CA ASN A 67 32.02 -16.45 28.84
C ASN A 67 31.87 -15.85 27.43
N THR A 68 32.27 -14.58 27.37
CA THR A 68 32.99 -13.92 26.27
C THR A 68 34.15 -14.75 25.72
N VAL A 69 34.17 -14.96 24.40
CA VAL A 69 35.41 -15.12 23.61
C VAL A 69 35.27 -14.29 22.33
N SER A 70 36.21 -13.36 22.18
CA SER A 70 36.54 -12.61 21.00
C SER A 70 37.34 -13.47 20.01
N VAL A 71 37.08 -13.36 18.71
CA VAL A 71 38.07 -13.70 17.67
C VAL A 71 38.00 -12.66 16.55
N GLN A 72 39.15 -12.00 16.34
CA GLN A 72 39.47 -11.10 15.24
C GLN A 72 39.69 -11.82 13.91
N ALA A 73 39.63 -11.02 12.86
CA ALA A 73 39.90 -11.30 11.46
C ALA A 73 41.29 -11.88 11.13
N SER A 74 41.36 -12.60 10.00
CA SER A 74 42.48 -12.68 9.03
C SER A 74 41.94 -13.39 7.78
N SER A 75 41.83 -12.80 6.59
CA SER A 75 42.82 -12.28 5.62
C SER A 75 43.57 -13.36 4.80
N ARG A 76 43.34 -13.30 3.47
CA ARG A 76 44.13 -13.78 2.30
C ARG A 76 44.44 -15.30 2.23
N THR A 77 44.31 -15.98 1.09
CA THR A 77 45.13 -15.73 -0.12
C THR A 77 44.57 -16.49 -1.33
N THR A 78 44.67 -15.83 -2.48
CA THR A 78 44.47 -16.25 -3.87
C THR A 78 45.38 -17.42 -4.28
N VAL A 79 44.87 -18.40 -5.01
CA VAL A 79 45.70 -19.18 -5.97
C VAL A 79 44.93 -19.30 -7.29
N VAL A 80 45.50 -18.64 -8.30
CA VAL A 80 45.23 -18.81 -9.72
C VAL A 80 45.94 -20.09 -10.18
N SER A 81 45.27 -20.94 -10.94
CA SER A 81 45.94 -21.88 -11.85
C SER A 81 45.07 -22.16 -13.06
N THR A 82 45.73 -22.00 -14.21
CA THR A 82 45.23 -21.94 -15.57
C THR A 82 45.06 -23.31 -16.24
N LYS A 83 44.08 -23.37 -17.16
CA LYS A 83 44.05 -24.08 -18.46
C LYS A 83 44.78 -25.42 -18.59
N ALA A 84 44.09 -26.46 -19.07
CA ALA A 84 44.04 -26.75 -20.51
C ALA A 84 43.14 -27.95 -20.82
N THR A 85 42.40 -27.79 -21.91
CA THR A 85 41.61 -28.77 -22.68
C THR A 85 42.49 -29.85 -23.31
N GLU A 86 42.02 -31.10 -23.29
CA GLU A 86 42.32 -32.07 -24.35
C GLU A 86 41.12 -33.00 -24.59
N THR A 87 40.57 -32.86 -25.79
CA THR A 87 39.61 -33.75 -26.45
C THR A 87 40.32 -35.02 -26.91
N THR A 88 39.75 -36.19 -26.63
CA THR A 88 39.90 -37.37 -27.52
C THR A 88 38.65 -38.23 -27.51
N THR A 89 38.11 -38.39 -28.72
CA THR A 89 37.08 -39.33 -29.15
C THR A 89 37.63 -40.75 -29.23
N LYS A 90 36.86 -41.76 -28.80
CA LYS A 90 36.58 -42.98 -29.60
C LYS A 90 35.63 -43.99 -28.94
N ALA A 91 34.56 -44.25 -29.67
CA ALA A 91 34.05 -45.56 -30.09
C ALA A 91 33.66 -46.63 -29.05
N SER A 92 32.33 -46.74 -28.91
CA SER A 92 31.51 -47.94 -28.77
C SER A 92 32.21 -49.30 -29.02
N LYS A 93 32.11 -50.18 -28.01
CA LYS A 93 31.95 -51.63 -28.21
C LYS A 93 30.87 -52.14 -27.27
N THR A 94 29.77 -52.55 -27.89
CA THR A 94 28.68 -53.35 -27.33
C THR A 94 29.19 -54.71 -26.87
N SER A 95 28.94 -55.05 -25.62
CA SER A 95 29.04 -56.40 -25.08
C SER A 95 27.85 -56.63 -24.16
N THR A 96 26.82 -57.24 -24.70
CA THR A 96 25.70 -57.84 -23.99
C THR A 96 26.23 -58.87 -22.99
N LYS A 97 26.11 -58.56 -21.70
CA LYS A 97 26.13 -59.57 -20.64
C LYS A 97 24.88 -59.39 -19.80
N ALA A 98 23.95 -60.32 -19.98
CA ALA A 98 22.82 -60.50 -19.10
C ALA A 98 23.37 -60.83 -17.71
N THR A 99 23.16 -59.90 -16.78
CA THR A 99 23.36 -60.13 -15.36
C THR A 99 22.04 -59.81 -14.70
N THR A 100 21.37 -60.86 -14.24
CA THR A 100 20.31 -60.83 -13.25
C THR A 100 20.77 -59.99 -12.05
N ALA A 101 20.31 -58.74 -11.99
CA ALA A 101 20.49 -57.89 -10.82
C ALA A 101 19.20 -57.93 -10.00
N ALA A 102 19.33 -58.52 -8.81
CA ALA A 102 18.36 -58.51 -7.76
C ALA A 102 17.84 -57.09 -7.48
N HIS A 103 16.60 -57.02 -6.99
CA HIS A 103 16.03 -55.85 -6.34
C HIS A 103 16.99 -55.31 -5.27
N SER A 104 17.76 -54.28 -5.63
CA SER A 104 18.17 -53.25 -4.69
C SER A 104 17.13 -52.15 -4.80
N THR A 105 16.15 -52.15 -3.91
CA THR A 105 15.45 -50.91 -3.58
C THR A 105 16.46 -50.04 -2.83
N ASP A 106 17.36 -49.41 -3.58
CA ASP A 106 18.06 -48.23 -3.09
C ASP A 106 16.97 -47.23 -2.77
N LYS A 107 16.64 -47.09 -1.48
CA LYS A 107 15.93 -45.93 -0.96
C LYS A 107 16.84 -44.74 -1.25
N LYS A 108 16.73 -44.20 -2.47
CA LYS A 108 17.42 -42.97 -2.86
C LYS A 108 17.07 -41.92 -1.82
N THR A 109 18.09 -41.45 -1.10
CA THR A 109 17.96 -40.31 -0.19
C THR A 109 17.27 -39.18 -0.96
N PRO A 110 16.19 -38.59 -0.42
CA PRO A 110 15.52 -37.46 -1.07
C PRO A 110 16.51 -36.36 -1.40
N SER A 111 16.33 -35.70 -2.54
CA SER A 111 17.12 -34.50 -2.86
C SER A 111 16.92 -33.42 -1.78
N LYS A 112 17.83 -32.46 -1.67
CA LYS A 112 17.65 -31.31 -0.77
C LYS A 112 16.36 -30.54 -1.06
N MET A 113 15.96 -30.45 -2.33
CA MET A 113 14.73 -29.75 -2.73
C MET A 113 13.49 -30.57 -2.38
N ALA A 114 13.51 -31.88 -2.59
CA ALA A 114 12.43 -32.78 -2.17
C ALA A 114 12.23 -32.75 -0.65
N GLN A 115 13.33 -32.72 0.13
CA GLN A 115 13.25 -32.57 1.58
C GLN A 115 12.66 -31.20 1.97
N ALA A 116 13.14 -30.10 1.37
CA ALA A 116 12.62 -28.76 1.65
C ALA A 116 11.12 -28.62 1.32
N ALA A 117 10.68 -29.22 0.23
CA ALA A 117 9.26 -29.29 -0.14
C ALA A 117 8.45 -30.10 0.89
N SER A 118 8.94 -31.28 1.30
CA SER A 118 8.30 -32.13 2.30
C SER A 118 8.18 -31.42 3.66
N ASP A 119 9.28 -30.81 4.14
CA ASP A 119 9.30 -30.08 5.41
C ASP A 119 8.35 -28.88 5.39
N SER A 120 8.30 -28.15 4.26
CA SER A 120 7.38 -27.02 4.08
C SER A 120 5.93 -27.49 4.10
N ALA A 121 5.62 -28.59 3.40
CA ALA A 121 4.28 -29.16 3.40
C ALA A 121 3.83 -29.61 4.80
N MET A 122 4.72 -30.24 5.58
CA MET A 122 4.42 -30.63 6.97
C MET A 122 4.15 -29.42 7.86
N LYS A 123 4.98 -28.37 7.80
CA LYS A 123 4.79 -27.14 8.59
C LYS A 123 3.48 -26.45 8.27
N LEU A 124 3.13 -26.35 6.98
CA LEU A 124 1.89 -25.71 6.53
C LEU A 124 0.66 -26.54 6.93
N GLN A 125 0.73 -27.87 6.82
CA GLN A 125 -0.36 -28.74 7.29
C GLN A 125 -0.55 -28.60 8.80
N TYR A 126 0.53 -28.65 9.58
CA TYR A 126 0.47 -28.47 11.03
C TYR A 126 -0.14 -27.12 11.41
N ALA A 127 0.21 -26.05 10.69
CA ALA A 127 -0.40 -24.74 10.90
C ALA A 127 -1.92 -24.80 10.67
N LEU A 128 -2.40 -25.37 9.57
CA LEU A 128 -3.84 -25.52 9.33
C LEU A 128 -4.53 -26.36 10.41
N ASP A 129 -3.90 -27.41 10.88
CA ASP A 129 -4.46 -28.31 11.90
C ASP A 129 -4.53 -27.67 13.29
N THR A 130 -3.77 -26.59 13.53
CA THR A 130 -3.65 -25.92 14.84
C THR A 130 -4.18 -24.49 14.87
N MET A 131 -4.61 -23.95 13.73
CA MET A 131 -5.35 -22.70 13.68
C MET A 131 -6.73 -22.95 14.32
N GLU A 132 -6.91 -22.56 15.58
CA GLU A 132 -8.24 -22.45 16.20
C GLU A 132 -9.10 -21.51 15.35
N ASP A 133 -10.37 -21.88 15.14
CA ASP A 133 -11.33 -21.28 14.18
C ASP A 133 -11.55 -19.75 14.26
N SER A 134 -10.88 -19.02 15.15
CA SER A 134 -10.93 -17.56 15.20
C SER A 134 -9.86 -16.93 14.29
N LEU A 135 -10.07 -17.01 12.97
CA LEU A 135 -9.55 -16.00 12.03
C LEU A 135 -10.15 -14.59 12.30
N GLU A 136 -10.72 -14.34 13.48
CA GLU A 136 -11.41 -13.11 13.87
C GLU A 136 -10.44 -11.95 14.12
N ASP A 137 -9.17 -12.25 14.42
CA ASP A 137 -8.06 -11.29 14.39
C ASP A 137 -7.02 -11.78 13.36
N PRO A 138 -6.73 -11.02 12.29
CA PRO A 138 -5.71 -11.41 11.32
C PRO A 138 -4.35 -11.45 12.02
N HIS A 139 -3.88 -12.64 12.38
CA HIS A 139 -2.50 -12.87 12.82
C HIS A 139 -1.52 -12.67 11.64
N LEU A 140 -1.39 -11.45 11.13
CA LEU A 140 -0.62 -11.07 9.94
C LEU A 140 0.84 -11.54 10.06
N PHE A 141 1.43 -11.44 11.25
CA PHE A 141 2.78 -11.93 11.49
C PHE A 141 2.91 -13.44 11.28
N SER A 142 1.98 -14.24 11.80
CA SER A 142 1.96 -15.69 11.58
C SER A 142 1.68 -16.04 10.12
N MET A 143 0.75 -15.32 9.46
CA MET A 143 0.48 -15.50 8.04
C MET A 143 1.73 -15.21 7.19
N GLY A 144 2.50 -14.16 7.51
CA GLY A 144 3.77 -13.86 6.87
C GLY A 144 4.77 -15.02 6.95
N ARG A 145 4.87 -15.70 8.11
CA ARG A 145 5.71 -16.91 8.26
C ARG A 145 5.23 -18.08 7.40
N TYR A 146 3.91 -18.26 7.26
CA TYR A 146 3.35 -19.28 6.38
C TYR A 146 3.62 -18.96 4.90
N VAL A 147 3.50 -17.69 4.50
CA VAL A 147 3.85 -17.21 3.15
C VAL A 147 5.34 -17.41 2.85
N ASN A 148 6.23 -17.20 3.82
CA ASN A 148 7.66 -17.51 3.66
C ASN A 148 7.90 -19.04 3.51
N THR A 149 7.13 -19.86 4.23
CA THR A 149 7.17 -21.32 4.08
C THR A 149 6.69 -21.75 2.70
N PHE A 150 5.60 -21.15 2.18
CA PHE A 150 5.16 -21.34 0.80
C PHE A 150 6.22 -20.88 -0.20
N THR A 151 6.94 -19.79 0.06
CA THR A 151 8.05 -19.33 -0.79
C THR A 151 9.14 -20.38 -0.89
N THR A 152 9.50 -21.02 0.23
CA THR A 152 10.48 -22.12 0.26
C THR A 152 9.97 -23.33 -0.52
N TYR A 153 8.70 -23.69 -0.34
CA TYR A 153 8.07 -24.78 -1.10
C TYR A 153 8.06 -24.47 -2.61
N LEU A 154 7.65 -23.25 -2.99
CA LEU A 154 7.61 -22.80 -4.38
C LEU A 154 9.00 -22.87 -5.04
N LYS A 155 10.05 -22.41 -4.35
CA LYS A 155 11.43 -22.53 -4.83
C LYS A 155 11.82 -23.98 -5.10
N ALA A 156 11.45 -24.90 -4.21
CA ALA A 156 11.75 -26.32 -4.37
C ALA A 156 11.05 -26.93 -5.61
N ILE A 157 9.75 -26.69 -5.81
CA ILE A 157 9.00 -27.25 -6.94
C ILE A 157 9.40 -26.64 -8.30
N LEU A 158 9.92 -25.42 -8.30
CA LEU A 158 10.46 -24.79 -9.51
C LEU A 158 11.87 -25.31 -9.83
N ALA A 159 12.69 -25.55 -8.80
CA ALA A 159 14.04 -26.09 -8.97
C ALA A 159 14.03 -27.59 -9.36
N GLU A 160 13.04 -28.35 -8.92
CA GLU A 160 12.92 -29.79 -9.21
C GLU A 160 11.50 -30.12 -9.69
N PRO A 161 11.25 -30.07 -11.03
CA PRO A 161 9.92 -30.32 -11.61
C PRO A 161 9.35 -31.72 -11.36
N SER A 162 10.17 -32.69 -10.90
CA SER A 162 9.71 -34.03 -10.52
C SER A 162 8.98 -34.07 -9.17
N ILE A 163 9.04 -33.02 -8.35
CA ILE A 163 8.29 -32.93 -7.10
C ILE A 163 6.80 -32.79 -7.41
N ASP A 164 5.97 -33.67 -6.84
CA ASP A 164 4.51 -33.60 -6.99
C ASP A 164 3.96 -32.31 -6.35
N ARG A 165 3.25 -31.53 -7.16
CA ARG A 165 2.69 -30.23 -6.78
C ARG A 165 1.30 -30.33 -6.16
N LYS A 166 0.64 -31.51 -6.19
CA LYS A 166 -0.72 -31.68 -5.66
C LYS A 166 -0.86 -31.17 -4.24
N LYS A 167 0.11 -31.49 -3.36
CA LYS A 167 0.07 -31.04 -1.97
C LYS A 167 0.27 -29.53 -1.83
N PHE A 168 1.16 -28.93 -2.64
CA PHE A 168 1.32 -27.47 -2.71
C PHE A 168 0.01 -26.79 -3.12
N HIS A 169 -0.66 -27.28 -4.18
CA HIS A 169 -1.95 -26.72 -4.63
C HIS A 169 -3.04 -26.85 -3.58
N GLN A 170 -3.16 -28.02 -2.93
CA GLN A 170 -4.13 -28.26 -1.87
C GLN A 170 -3.94 -27.28 -0.70
N LEU A 171 -2.72 -27.16 -0.19
CA LEU A 171 -2.41 -26.25 0.92
C LEU A 171 -2.66 -24.80 0.51
N ARG A 172 -2.18 -24.37 -0.66
CA ARG A 172 -2.42 -23.01 -1.18
C ARG A 172 -3.92 -22.69 -1.23
N GLN A 173 -4.74 -23.60 -1.72
CA GLN A 173 -6.19 -23.41 -1.83
C GLN A 173 -6.86 -23.32 -0.44
N GLN A 174 -6.33 -24.01 0.57
CA GLN A 174 -6.84 -23.92 1.94
C GLN A 174 -6.47 -22.60 2.63
N PHE A 175 -5.24 -22.09 2.41
CA PHE A 175 -4.82 -20.78 2.94
C PHE A 175 -5.40 -19.59 2.17
N PHE A 176 -5.61 -19.73 0.86
CA PHE A 176 -6.09 -18.66 -0.02
C PHE A 176 -7.32 -19.11 -0.81
N PRO A 177 -8.45 -19.41 -0.12
CA PRO A 177 -9.65 -19.97 -0.74
C PRO A 177 -10.40 -18.98 -1.63
N TRP A 178 -10.00 -17.72 -1.65
CA TRP A 178 -10.57 -16.67 -2.49
C TRP A 178 -9.91 -16.59 -3.88
N TRP A 179 -8.80 -17.32 -4.13
CA TRP A 179 -8.02 -17.20 -5.36
C TRP A 179 -7.99 -18.49 -6.21
N PHE A 180 -8.63 -18.43 -7.38
CA PHE A 180 -8.79 -19.53 -8.33
C PHE A 180 -8.16 -19.19 -9.69
N PRO A 181 -6.82 -19.09 -9.77
CA PRO A 181 -6.18 -18.63 -10.99
C PRO A 181 -6.32 -19.63 -12.13
N SER A 182 -6.43 -19.11 -13.35
CA SER A 182 -6.30 -19.90 -14.58
C SER A 182 -4.99 -19.55 -15.26
N ALA A 183 -4.13 -20.54 -15.50
CA ALA A 183 -2.85 -20.33 -16.18
C ALA A 183 -2.99 -19.77 -17.60
N LYS A 184 -4.19 -19.83 -18.20
CA LYS A 184 -4.51 -19.23 -19.50
C LYS A 184 -4.63 -17.71 -19.46
N THR A 185 -5.04 -17.16 -18.32
CA THR A 185 -5.41 -15.74 -18.19
C THR A 185 -4.60 -15.01 -17.12
N THR A 186 -3.95 -15.74 -16.22
CA THR A 186 -3.09 -15.22 -15.14
C THR A 186 -1.70 -15.81 -15.28
N TYR A 187 -0.67 -15.01 -14.96
CA TYR A 187 0.68 -15.54 -14.82
C TYR A 187 0.83 -16.31 -13.51
N ILE A 188 1.22 -17.58 -13.63
CA ILE A 188 1.46 -18.51 -12.54
C ILE A 188 2.89 -19.06 -12.69
N PRO A 189 3.81 -18.84 -11.73
CA PRO A 189 5.23 -19.17 -11.89
C PRO A 189 5.53 -20.62 -12.28
N TRP A 190 4.67 -21.55 -11.89
CA TRP A 190 4.87 -22.98 -12.10
C TRP A 190 4.16 -23.54 -13.34
N GLU A 191 3.34 -22.75 -14.05
CA GLU A 191 2.49 -23.24 -15.16
C GLU A 191 2.51 -22.36 -16.40
N SER A 192 2.76 -21.06 -16.26
CA SER A 192 2.53 -20.12 -17.34
C SER A 192 3.71 -19.96 -18.29
N GLN A 193 3.39 -19.83 -19.58
CA GLN A 193 4.26 -19.29 -20.60
C GLN A 193 3.50 -18.18 -21.33
N HIS A 194 3.56 -16.96 -20.79
CA HIS A 194 2.87 -15.80 -21.37
C HIS A 194 3.81 -14.93 -22.21
N SER A 195 3.26 -14.38 -23.29
CA SER A 195 3.89 -13.35 -24.11
C SER A 195 2.88 -12.24 -24.42
N PRO A 196 3.26 -10.96 -24.38
CA PRO A 196 4.53 -10.45 -23.84
C PRO A 196 4.67 -10.71 -22.33
N ARG A 197 5.92 -10.77 -21.85
CA ARG A 197 6.23 -11.05 -20.44
C ARG A 197 6.03 -9.84 -19.53
N ALA A 198 6.16 -8.63 -20.07
CA ALA A 198 6.01 -7.39 -19.32
C ALA A 198 4.78 -6.61 -19.77
N GLY A 199 4.13 -5.93 -18.84
CA GLY A 199 2.98 -5.07 -19.11
C GLY A 199 2.66 -4.13 -17.97
N ILE A 200 1.89 -3.09 -18.30
CA ILE A 200 1.35 -2.12 -17.35
C ILE A 200 -0.03 -2.62 -16.92
N VAL A 201 -0.33 -2.53 -15.63
CA VAL A 201 -1.62 -2.91 -15.05
C VAL A 201 -2.22 -1.67 -14.38
N MET A 202 -3.48 -1.38 -14.66
CA MET A 202 -4.20 -0.26 -14.07
C MET A 202 -5.54 -0.73 -13.53
N THR A 203 -5.99 -0.15 -12.43
CA THR A 203 -7.37 -0.28 -11.93
C THR A 203 -8.13 0.98 -12.30
N VAL A 204 -9.24 0.86 -13.03
CA VAL A 204 -9.98 2.02 -13.55
C VAL A 204 -11.48 1.82 -13.33
N GLY A 205 -12.11 2.84 -12.76
CA GLY A 205 -13.56 2.95 -12.59
C GLY A 205 -14.09 4.24 -13.25
N LYS A 206 -15.41 4.42 -13.24
CA LYS A 206 -16.10 5.54 -13.89
C LYS A 206 -15.57 6.91 -13.43
N GLY A 207 -15.25 7.05 -12.15
CA GLY A 207 -14.81 8.31 -11.55
C GLY A 207 -13.39 8.73 -11.91
N ASN A 208 -12.52 7.80 -12.33
CA ASN A 208 -11.13 8.08 -12.65
C ASN A 208 -10.75 7.74 -14.11
N TYR A 209 -11.73 7.31 -14.91
CA TYR A 209 -11.57 6.94 -16.31
C TYR A 209 -10.90 8.02 -17.16
N VAL A 210 -11.27 9.29 -16.96
CA VAL A 210 -10.66 10.41 -17.71
C VAL A 210 -9.19 10.58 -17.32
N LEU A 211 -8.86 10.49 -16.03
CA LEU A 211 -7.47 10.55 -15.57
C LEU A 211 -6.66 9.39 -16.13
N ALA A 212 -7.22 8.17 -16.14
CA ALA A 212 -6.59 7.01 -16.76
C ALA A 212 -6.26 7.26 -18.23
N SER A 213 -7.14 7.95 -18.97
CA SER A 213 -6.89 8.32 -20.36
C SER A 213 -5.72 9.32 -20.52
N HIS A 214 -5.53 10.24 -19.57
CA HIS A 214 -4.38 11.15 -19.55
C HIS A 214 -3.08 10.38 -19.36
N CYS A 215 -3.06 9.45 -18.40
CA CYS A 215 -1.93 8.54 -18.15
C CYS A 215 -1.60 7.71 -19.40
N ILE A 216 -2.60 7.05 -19.98
CA ILE A 216 -2.46 6.19 -21.18
C ILE A 216 -1.88 6.99 -22.35
N GLN A 217 -2.40 8.19 -22.62
CA GLN A 217 -1.91 9.01 -23.73
C GLN A 217 -0.52 9.54 -23.45
N THR A 218 -0.19 9.90 -22.21
CA THR A 218 1.18 10.27 -21.83
C THR A 218 2.14 9.11 -22.10
N LEU A 219 1.81 7.90 -21.63
CA LEU A 219 2.58 6.69 -21.88
C LEU A 219 2.80 6.43 -23.37
N ARG A 220 1.76 6.56 -24.19
CA ARG A 220 1.79 6.20 -25.62
C ARG A 220 2.36 7.26 -26.54
N LYS A 221 2.00 8.52 -26.32
CA LYS A 221 2.27 9.64 -27.24
C LYS A 221 3.44 10.50 -26.82
N VAL A 222 3.76 10.53 -25.52
CA VAL A 222 4.77 11.44 -24.97
C VAL A 222 6.05 10.68 -24.62
N VAL A 223 5.96 9.70 -23.71
CA VAL A 223 7.15 8.95 -23.26
C VAL A 223 7.40 7.66 -24.05
N ASN A 224 6.57 7.36 -25.06
CA ASN A 224 6.75 6.26 -26.02
C ASN A 224 6.94 4.88 -25.37
N SER A 225 6.19 4.58 -24.32
CA SER A 225 6.07 3.24 -23.74
C SER A 225 5.42 2.29 -24.74
N THR A 226 6.00 1.10 -24.89
CA THR A 226 5.51 0.05 -25.81
C THR A 226 4.88 -1.14 -25.08
N LEU A 227 4.96 -1.17 -23.75
CA LEU A 227 4.36 -2.25 -22.95
C LEU A 227 2.84 -2.28 -23.16
N PRO A 228 2.19 -3.45 -23.33
CA PRO A 228 0.73 -3.53 -23.32
C PRO A 228 0.16 -3.03 -21.99
N ILE A 229 -1.09 -2.57 -22.00
CA ILE A 229 -1.79 -2.13 -20.79
C ILE A 229 -2.99 -3.06 -20.58
N GLN A 230 -3.09 -3.66 -19.39
CA GLN A 230 -4.25 -4.42 -18.95
C GLN A 230 -4.99 -3.62 -17.87
N ILE A 231 -6.22 -3.24 -18.17
CA ILE A 231 -7.08 -2.46 -17.29
C ILE A 231 -8.05 -3.39 -16.58
N PHE A 232 -8.04 -3.36 -15.26
CA PHE A 232 -8.98 -4.07 -14.41
C PHE A 232 -10.06 -3.14 -13.90
N TYR A 233 -11.28 -3.67 -13.85
CA TYR A 233 -12.47 -3.04 -13.29
C TYR A 233 -13.31 -4.12 -12.61
N ALA A 234 -14.23 -3.74 -11.73
CA ALA A 234 -15.12 -4.66 -11.02
C ALA A 234 -16.57 -4.54 -11.50
N GLY A 235 -16.94 -5.28 -12.55
CA GLY A 235 -18.31 -5.25 -13.07
C GLY A 235 -18.70 -3.97 -13.82
N ASN A 236 -19.94 -3.95 -14.32
CA ASN A 236 -20.42 -2.87 -15.19
C ASN A 236 -20.69 -1.55 -14.45
N ASP A 237 -21.00 -1.62 -13.16
CA ASP A 237 -21.29 -0.42 -12.35
C ASP A 237 -20.02 0.34 -11.95
N ASP A 238 -18.88 -0.37 -11.87
CA ASP A 238 -17.56 0.23 -11.67
C ASP A 238 -17.06 0.89 -12.95
N LEU A 239 -17.03 0.17 -14.09
CA LEU A 239 -16.63 0.73 -15.38
C LEU A 239 -17.58 0.30 -16.50
N PRO A 240 -18.56 1.14 -16.88
CA PRO A 240 -19.54 0.86 -17.94
C PRO A 240 -18.92 0.49 -19.29
N GLU A 241 -19.63 -0.34 -20.07
CA GLU A 241 -19.18 -0.81 -21.39
C GLU A 241 -18.75 0.31 -22.34
N LEU A 242 -19.47 1.44 -22.34
CA LEU A 242 -19.11 2.60 -23.16
C LEU A 242 -17.68 3.07 -22.87
N TYR A 243 -17.36 3.29 -21.60
CA TYR A 243 -16.02 3.72 -21.17
C TYR A 243 -14.96 2.65 -21.47
N ARG A 244 -15.28 1.36 -21.28
CA ARG A 244 -14.37 0.26 -21.67
C ARG A 244 -14.01 0.32 -23.16
N GLN A 245 -15.00 0.53 -24.03
CA GLN A 245 -14.78 0.62 -25.47
C GLN A 245 -13.95 1.85 -25.85
N GLU A 246 -14.22 2.99 -25.22
CA GLU A 246 -13.51 4.22 -25.48
C GLU A 246 -12.03 4.16 -25.08
N ILE A 247 -11.70 3.62 -23.91
CA ILE A 247 -10.31 3.43 -23.45
C ILE A 247 -9.57 2.43 -24.34
N LYS A 248 -10.22 1.32 -24.72
CA LYS A 248 -9.63 0.35 -25.66
C LYS A 248 -9.37 0.99 -27.01
N GLY A 249 -10.22 1.93 -27.42
CA GLY A 249 -10.06 2.73 -28.62
C GLY A 249 -8.86 3.69 -28.60
N LEU A 250 -8.21 3.92 -27.45
CA LEU A 250 -7.01 4.78 -27.37
C LEU A 250 -5.78 4.13 -28.01
N HIS A 251 -5.64 2.80 -27.90
CA HIS A 251 -4.51 2.07 -28.49
C HIS A 251 -4.78 0.55 -28.58
N PRO A 252 -4.38 -0.13 -29.67
CA PRO A 252 -4.67 -1.57 -29.88
C PRO A 252 -4.00 -2.52 -28.88
N SER A 253 -3.02 -2.08 -28.10
CA SER A 253 -2.38 -2.88 -27.04
C SER A 253 -3.05 -2.79 -25.68
N ILE A 254 -4.21 -2.13 -25.61
CA ILE A 254 -5.01 -1.98 -24.39
C ILE A 254 -6.08 -3.07 -24.36
N GLU A 255 -6.17 -3.77 -23.24
CA GLU A 255 -7.23 -4.71 -22.95
C GLU A 255 -7.91 -4.34 -21.63
N THR A 256 -9.20 -4.66 -21.51
CA THR A 256 -9.97 -4.50 -20.27
C THR A 256 -10.35 -5.88 -19.77
N THR A 257 -10.32 -6.08 -18.46
CA THR A 257 -10.57 -7.37 -17.79
C THR A 257 -11.47 -7.13 -16.58
N ASP A 258 -12.59 -7.85 -16.51
CA ASP A 258 -13.41 -7.86 -15.31
C ASP A 258 -12.70 -8.68 -14.23
N ILE A 259 -12.36 -8.04 -13.11
CA ILE A 259 -11.61 -8.70 -12.05
C ILE A 259 -12.47 -9.73 -11.30
N LEU A 260 -13.80 -9.59 -11.36
CA LEU A 260 -14.74 -10.47 -10.65
C LEU A 260 -14.71 -11.90 -11.21
N ASP A 261 -14.22 -12.08 -12.44
CA ASP A 261 -14.04 -13.41 -13.06
C ASP A 261 -12.91 -14.24 -12.41
N TYR A 262 -12.06 -13.63 -11.59
CA TYR A 262 -10.84 -14.25 -11.04
C TYR A 262 -10.93 -14.63 -9.56
N TYR A 263 -11.93 -14.10 -8.85
CA TYR A 263 -11.97 -14.15 -7.39
C TYR A 263 -13.37 -14.48 -6.88
N ASN A 264 -13.42 -15.08 -5.69
CA ASN A 264 -14.69 -15.37 -5.02
C ASN A 264 -15.15 -14.15 -4.21
N GLU A 265 -16.17 -13.47 -4.73
CA GLU A 265 -16.79 -12.29 -4.10
C GLU A 265 -17.49 -12.56 -2.77
N THR A 266 -17.65 -13.80 -2.33
CA THR A 266 -18.11 -14.09 -0.95
C THR A 266 -17.02 -13.82 0.09
N THR A 267 -15.76 -13.78 -0.34
CA THR A 267 -14.59 -13.72 0.56
C THR A 267 -13.64 -12.58 0.24
N ALA A 268 -13.33 -12.36 -1.04
CA ALA A 268 -12.47 -11.25 -1.44
C ALA A 268 -13.19 -9.89 -1.30
N VAL A 269 -14.47 -9.84 -1.74
CA VAL A 269 -15.32 -8.65 -1.84
C VAL A 269 -14.55 -7.48 -2.46
N ILE A 270 -14.29 -7.61 -3.76
CA ILE A 270 -13.53 -6.65 -4.55
C ILE A 270 -14.44 -5.55 -5.07
N HIS A 271 -15.70 -5.88 -5.40
CA HIS A 271 -16.67 -4.89 -5.84
C HIS A 271 -16.86 -3.79 -4.79
N GLY A 272 -16.64 -2.53 -5.17
CA GLY A 272 -16.70 -1.38 -4.26
C GLY A 272 -15.53 -1.27 -3.27
N SER A 273 -14.45 -2.05 -3.43
CA SER A 273 -13.28 -2.00 -2.53
C SER A 273 -12.33 -0.82 -2.76
N GLY A 274 -12.60 0.00 -3.78
CA GLY A 274 -11.80 1.19 -4.12
C GLY A 274 -10.32 0.84 -4.38
N TYR A 275 -9.42 1.51 -3.66
CA TYR A 275 -7.98 1.33 -3.81
C TYR A 275 -7.48 -0.09 -3.51
N ALA A 276 -8.21 -0.85 -2.68
CA ALA A 276 -7.83 -2.22 -2.31
C ALA A 276 -7.83 -3.22 -3.48
N MET A 277 -8.36 -2.85 -4.64
CA MET A 277 -8.35 -3.67 -5.85
C MET A 277 -6.94 -3.84 -6.47
N LYS A 278 -5.99 -2.93 -6.18
CA LYS A 278 -4.68 -2.90 -6.87
C LYS A 278 -3.86 -4.21 -6.73
N PRO A 279 -3.67 -4.80 -5.53
CA PRO A 279 -2.97 -6.08 -5.41
C PRO A 279 -3.66 -7.23 -6.15
N PHE A 280 -5.00 -7.25 -6.16
CA PHE A 280 -5.77 -8.24 -6.92
C PHE A 280 -5.48 -8.11 -8.41
N ALA A 281 -5.50 -6.90 -8.96
CA ALA A 281 -5.20 -6.66 -10.38
C ALA A 281 -3.77 -7.10 -10.73
N ALA A 282 -2.78 -6.75 -9.89
CA ALA A 282 -1.40 -7.17 -10.08
C ALA A 282 -1.25 -8.71 -10.06
N LEU A 283 -1.91 -9.39 -9.12
CA LEU A 283 -1.90 -10.85 -9.00
C LEU A 283 -2.58 -11.53 -10.21
N ALA A 284 -3.79 -11.10 -10.58
CA ALA A 284 -4.60 -11.65 -11.66
C ALA A 284 -4.00 -11.44 -13.06
N SER A 285 -3.20 -10.39 -13.24
CA SER A 285 -2.63 -10.03 -14.53
C SER A 285 -1.85 -11.16 -15.20
N ARG A 286 -1.89 -11.18 -16.54
CA ARG A 286 -1.19 -12.20 -17.34
C ARG A 286 0.31 -11.97 -17.49
N PHE A 287 0.81 -10.82 -17.06
CA PHE A 287 2.22 -10.48 -17.20
C PHE A 287 3.05 -11.11 -16.10
N GLU A 288 4.29 -11.49 -16.42
CA GLU A 288 5.29 -11.88 -15.44
C GLU A 288 5.87 -10.65 -14.74
N ARG A 289 6.18 -9.62 -15.52
CA ARG A 289 6.76 -8.35 -15.09
C ARG A 289 5.68 -7.27 -15.17
N VAL A 290 5.20 -6.80 -14.02
CA VAL A 290 4.07 -5.89 -13.90
C VAL A 290 4.57 -4.53 -13.43
N ILE A 291 4.15 -3.48 -14.14
CA ILE A 291 4.17 -2.11 -13.62
C ILE A 291 2.73 -1.78 -13.27
N LEU A 292 2.37 -1.86 -12.00
CA LEU A 292 1.07 -1.41 -11.52
C LEU A 292 1.09 0.11 -11.46
N VAL A 293 0.07 0.76 -12.03
CA VAL A 293 0.00 2.21 -12.21
C VAL A 293 -1.40 2.72 -11.86
N ASP A 294 -1.47 3.76 -11.04
CA ASP A 294 -2.74 4.43 -10.72
C ASP A 294 -3.30 5.19 -11.94
N ALA A 295 -4.62 5.35 -11.97
CA ALA A 295 -5.32 6.08 -13.03
C ALA A 295 -4.81 7.52 -13.21
N ASP A 296 -4.40 8.18 -12.14
CA ASP A 296 -3.95 9.58 -12.10
C ASP A 296 -2.42 9.73 -12.02
N THR A 297 -1.67 8.70 -12.39
CA THR A 297 -0.21 8.78 -12.48
C THR A 297 0.25 9.32 -13.83
N ILE A 298 1.23 10.22 -13.82
CA ILE A 298 1.80 10.82 -15.02
C ILE A 298 3.31 10.58 -15.07
N PHE A 299 3.79 10.05 -16.19
CA PHE A 299 5.20 9.76 -16.41
C PHE A 299 5.90 10.88 -17.20
N LEU A 300 7.07 11.30 -16.71
CA LEU A 300 8.02 12.17 -17.39
C LEU A 300 9.13 11.38 -18.11
N ARG A 301 9.28 10.08 -17.78
CA ARG A 301 10.21 9.17 -18.46
C ARG A 301 9.55 7.83 -18.72
N ARG A 302 10.01 7.14 -19.76
CA ARG A 302 9.52 5.81 -20.12
C ARG A 302 9.80 4.80 -18.99
N PRO A 303 8.78 4.14 -18.43
CA PRO A 303 8.98 3.20 -17.32
C PRO A 303 9.43 1.80 -17.75
N ASP A 304 9.33 1.48 -19.04
CA ASP A 304 9.60 0.13 -19.58
C ASP A 304 10.99 -0.42 -19.24
N LEU A 305 11.99 0.47 -19.15
CA LEU A 305 13.40 0.11 -19.07
C LEU A 305 13.84 -0.30 -17.66
N ASP A 306 13.05 -0.03 -16.64
CA ASP A 306 13.46 -0.29 -15.25
C ASP A 306 13.62 -1.79 -14.97
N PHE A 307 12.93 -2.67 -15.70
CA PHE A 307 13.18 -4.10 -15.59
C PHE A 307 14.56 -4.54 -16.11
N GLU A 308 15.23 -3.72 -16.93
CA GLU A 308 16.56 -3.99 -17.47
C GLU A 308 17.65 -3.13 -16.80
N GLU A 309 17.33 -1.89 -16.42
CA GLU A 309 18.29 -0.92 -15.87
C GLU A 309 18.38 -0.97 -14.33
N ASN A 310 17.29 -1.30 -13.63
CA ASN A 310 17.24 -1.23 -12.17
C ASN A 310 17.74 -2.52 -11.51
N SER A 311 19.00 -2.51 -11.08
CA SER A 311 19.64 -3.64 -10.42
C SER A 311 18.96 -4.06 -9.11
N ALA A 312 18.36 -3.13 -8.36
CA ALA A 312 17.65 -3.45 -7.13
C ALA A 312 16.38 -4.25 -7.46
N LEU A 313 15.56 -3.79 -8.41
CA LEU A 313 14.40 -4.52 -8.91
C LEU A 313 14.77 -5.90 -9.48
N ASN A 314 15.87 -6.00 -10.21
CA ASN A 314 16.34 -7.28 -10.75
C ASN A 314 16.68 -8.30 -9.66
N LYS A 315 17.21 -7.82 -8.53
CA LYS A 315 17.61 -8.67 -7.40
C LYS A 315 16.42 -9.08 -6.53
N THR A 316 15.48 -8.17 -6.29
CA THR A 316 14.37 -8.37 -5.34
C THR A 316 13.11 -8.89 -6.02
N GLY A 317 12.88 -8.49 -7.26
CA GLY A 317 11.60 -8.65 -7.96
C GLY A 317 10.50 -7.72 -7.46
N LEU A 318 10.79 -6.81 -6.53
CA LEU A 318 9.85 -5.86 -5.93
C LEU A 318 10.56 -4.52 -5.74
N TYR A 319 10.00 -3.47 -6.34
CA TYR A 319 10.53 -2.10 -6.24
C TYR A 319 9.41 -1.09 -6.01
N TYR A 320 9.56 -0.29 -4.96
CA TYR A 320 8.54 0.59 -4.39
C TYR A 320 9.01 2.04 -4.33
N PHE A 321 8.07 2.96 -4.14
CA PHE A 321 8.32 4.40 -4.02
C PHE A 321 7.92 4.89 -2.63
N HIS A 322 8.76 5.73 -2.03
CA HIS A 322 8.50 6.29 -0.71
C HIS A 322 7.44 7.39 -0.78
N ASP A 323 6.51 7.46 0.19
CA ASP A 323 5.62 8.63 0.34
C ASP A 323 6.44 9.86 0.81
N ARG A 324 5.78 10.99 1.07
CA ARG A 324 6.41 12.20 1.61
C ARG A 324 6.91 11.94 3.02
N ALA A 325 8.08 12.50 3.33
CA ALA A 325 8.65 12.42 4.67
C ALA A 325 8.08 13.50 5.58
N TYR A 326 6.90 13.25 6.17
CA TYR A 326 6.34 14.09 7.24
C TYR A 326 6.00 13.25 8.47
N SER A 327 6.18 13.85 9.65
CA SER A 327 6.00 13.19 10.93
C SER A 327 4.54 12.79 11.18
N GLY A 328 4.33 11.58 11.70
CA GLY A 328 3.01 11.06 12.10
C GLY A 328 3.12 9.62 12.60
N ALA A 329 2.56 9.33 13.78
CA ALA A 329 2.88 8.11 14.49
C ALA A 329 1.88 6.96 14.28
N LYS A 330 0.66 7.22 13.79
CA LYS A 330 -0.46 6.24 13.82
C LYS A 330 -0.07 4.94 13.11
N THR A 331 0.37 5.05 11.87
CA THR A 331 0.77 3.89 11.06
C THR A 331 2.05 3.24 11.61
N THR A 332 3.07 4.04 11.95
CA THR A 332 4.35 3.51 12.44
C THR A 332 4.21 2.75 13.76
N ASP A 333 3.42 3.25 14.70
CA ASP A 333 3.21 2.63 16.02
C ASP A 333 2.54 1.26 15.90
N TRP A 334 1.51 1.16 15.05
CA TRP A 334 0.88 -0.12 14.76
C TRP A 334 1.86 -1.13 14.16
N ILE A 335 2.71 -0.70 13.22
CA ILE A 335 3.70 -1.60 12.61
C ILE A 335 4.78 -2.01 13.62
N LYS A 336 5.23 -1.10 14.49
CA LYS A 336 6.16 -1.42 15.59
C LYS A 336 5.56 -2.47 16.52
N GLU A 337 4.27 -2.37 16.82
CA GLU A 337 3.57 -3.36 17.61
C GLU A 337 3.48 -4.71 16.91
N LEU A 338 3.08 -4.70 15.63
CA LEU A 338 3.00 -5.90 14.81
C LEU A 338 4.35 -6.64 14.69
N LEU A 339 5.45 -5.89 14.71
CA LEU A 339 6.82 -6.40 14.64
C LEU A 339 7.49 -6.57 16.02
N ARG A 340 6.75 -6.42 17.12
CA ARG A 340 7.30 -6.51 18.48
C ARG A 340 7.98 -7.87 18.70
N GLY A 341 9.22 -7.84 19.19
CA GLY A 341 10.02 -9.04 19.44
C GLY A 341 10.63 -9.68 18.18
N THR A 342 10.56 -8.99 17.04
CA THR A 342 11.16 -9.42 15.77
C THR A 342 12.34 -8.52 15.42
N GLN A 343 13.14 -8.91 14.42
CA GLN A 343 14.15 -8.02 13.84
C GLN A 343 13.64 -7.48 12.50
N PRO A 344 13.38 -6.16 12.39
CA PRO A 344 13.12 -5.51 11.12
C PRO A 344 14.24 -5.77 10.11
N SER A 345 13.88 -5.81 8.83
CA SER A 345 14.82 -5.93 7.73
C SER A 345 15.75 -4.71 7.67
N LYS A 346 16.90 -4.86 7.00
CA LYS A 346 17.81 -3.74 6.75
C LYS A 346 17.13 -2.61 5.98
N THR A 347 16.18 -2.94 5.11
CA THR A 347 15.43 -1.96 4.31
C THR A 347 14.51 -1.15 5.22
N LEU A 348 13.70 -1.79 6.07
CA LEU A 348 12.84 -1.09 7.01
C LEU A 348 13.66 -0.30 8.05
N ASN A 349 14.65 -0.94 8.68
CA ASN A 349 15.48 -0.29 9.70
C ASN A 349 16.28 0.90 9.16
N GLY A 350 16.57 0.92 7.85
CA GLY A 350 17.25 2.03 7.16
C GLY A 350 16.32 3.14 6.68
N SER A 351 15.00 2.98 6.78
CA SER A 351 14.02 3.96 6.29
C SER A 351 13.84 5.11 7.28
N LEU A 352 13.55 6.31 6.77
CA LEU A 352 13.14 7.44 7.60
C LEU A 352 11.82 7.13 8.31
N PHE A 353 10.89 6.43 7.66
CA PHE A 353 9.64 5.98 8.28
C PHE A 353 9.87 5.31 9.63
N TRP A 354 10.77 4.32 9.65
CA TRP A 354 11.07 3.58 10.88
C TRP A 354 11.88 4.40 11.89
N GLN A 355 12.87 5.17 11.42
CA GLN A 355 13.80 5.90 12.28
C GLN A 355 13.22 7.18 12.87
N LYS A 356 12.23 7.77 12.20
CA LYS A 356 11.70 9.11 12.47
C LYS A 356 10.19 9.14 12.65
N GLU A 357 9.54 7.97 12.65
CA GLU A 357 8.11 7.86 12.94
C GLU A 357 7.27 8.71 11.97
N LEU A 358 7.46 8.42 10.67
CA LEU A 358 6.68 9.08 9.62
C LEU A 358 5.29 8.44 9.51
N GLU A 359 4.33 9.21 9.00
CA GLU A 359 2.95 8.73 8.87
C GLU A 359 2.83 7.64 7.81
N HIS A 360 3.61 7.72 6.73
CA HIS A 360 3.51 6.81 5.60
C HIS A 360 4.88 6.41 5.08
N GLN A 361 5.01 5.16 4.65
CA GLN A 361 6.24 4.64 4.07
C GLN A 361 6.16 4.62 2.55
N GLN A 362 5.00 4.29 1.97
CA GLN A 362 4.89 4.00 0.55
C GLN A 362 3.82 4.86 -0.15
N GLU A 363 4.22 5.45 -1.27
CA GLU A 363 3.31 5.92 -2.31
C GLU A 363 3.16 4.80 -3.36
N SER A 364 1.92 4.36 -3.57
CA SER A 364 1.58 3.16 -4.37
C SER A 364 1.10 3.46 -5.78
N GLY A 365 1.14 4.73 -6.22
CA GLY A 365 0.83 5.13 -7.59
C GLY A 365 1.62 4.39 -8.66
N VAL A 366 2.81 3.90 -8.34
CA VAL A 366 3.58 2.96 -9.16
C VAL A 366 4.18 1.84 -8.32
N VAL A 367 4.01 0.59 -8.74
CA VAL A 367 4.63 -0.59 -8.11
C VAL A 367 5.22 -1.50 -9.19
N PHE A 368 6.51 -1.83 -9.07
CA PHE A 368 7.18 -2.77 -9.98
C PHE A 368 7.26 -4.16 -9.36
N ILE A 369 6.82 -5.16 -10.12
CA ILE A 369 6.71 -6.55 -9.66
C ILE A 369 7.27 -7.48 -10.73
N ASN A 370 8.15 -8.39 -10.34
CA ASN A 370 8.57 -9.53 -11.15
C ASN A 370 8.06 -10.83 -10.52
N LYS A 371 6.92 -11.31 -11.00
CA LYS A 371 6.25 -12.52 -10.54
C LYS A 371 7.05 -13.81 -10.82
N ALA A 372 8.11 -13.78 -11.64
CA ALA A 372 9.01 -14.93 -11.78
C ALA A 372 9.89 -15.15 -10.54
N VAL A 373 10.07 -14.13 -9.68
CA VAL A 373 10.79 -14.28 -8.41
C VAL A 373 9.80 -14.89 -7.39
N PRO A 374 10.05 -16.11 -6.86
CA PRO A 374 9.08 -16.79 -5.98
C PRO A 374 8.69 -15.98 -4.74
N ALA A 375 9.66 -15.26 -4.14
CA ALA A 375 9.39 -14.42 -2.98
C ALA A 375 8.52 -13.19 -3.34
N ALA A 376 8.75 -12.58 -4.50
CA ALA A 376 7.93 -11.49 -4.99
C ALA A 376 6.49 -11.94 -5.25
N PHE A 377 6.33 -13.07 -5.94
CA PHE A 377 5.02 -13.65 -6.20
C PHE A 377 4.22 -13.92 -4.91
N MET A 378 4.85 -14.58 -3.94
CA MET A 378 4.21 -14.90 -2.67
C MET A 378 3.93 -13.66 -1.82
N SER A 379 4.79 -12.63 -1.90
CA SER A 379 4.53 -11.34 -1.25
C SER A 379 3.31 -10.64 -1.84
N ILE A 380 3.15 -10.59 -3.16
CA ILE A 380 1.95 -10.02 -3.79
C ILE A 380 0.69 -10.82 -3.47
N LEU A 381 0.78 -12.15 -3.42
CA LEU A 381 -0.33 -12.98 -2.94
C LEU A 381 -0.74 -12.61 -1.50
N PHE A 382 0.24 -12.31 -0.64
CA PHE A 382 -0.01 -11.92 0.74
C PHE A 382 -0.53 -10.47 0.88
N SER A 383 -0.04 -9.54 0.08
CA SER A 383 -0.64 -8.19 -0.03
C SER A 383 -2.10 -8.29 -0.49
N THR A 384 -2.39 -9.19 -1.43
CA THR A 384 -3.78 -9.46 -1.87
C THR A 384 -4.63 -10.05 -0.75
N TYR A 385 -4.11 -10.99 0.05
CA TYR A 385 -4.78 -11.49 1.26
C TYR A 385 -5.13 -10.36 2.23
N MET A 386 -4.20 -9.44 2.48
CA MET A 386 -4.43 -8.30 3.38
C MET A 386 -5.52 -7.35 2.89
N ASN A 387 -5.81 -7.36 1.59
CA ASN A 387 -6.84 -6.54 0.98
C ASN A 387 -8.17 -7.29 0.76
N THR A 388 -8.30 -8.55 1.20
CA THR A 388 -9.62 -9.21 1.30
C THR A 388 -10.45 -8.56 2.41
N GLN A 389 -11.77 -8.44 2.26
CA GLN A 389 -12.62 -7.63 3.14
C GLN A 389 -12.32 -7.80 4.63
N LYS A 390 -12.39 -9.03 5.15
CA LYS A 390 -12.19 -9.30 6.58
C LYS A 390 -10.85 -8.79 7.10
N VAL A 391 -9.78 -8.96 6.30
CA VAL A 391 -8.43 -8.55 6.71
C VAL A 391 -8.25 -7.05 6.49
N ARG A 392 -8.82 -6.51 5.42
CA ARG A 392 -8.82 -5.09 5.10
C ARG A 392 -9.53 -4.27 6.17
N ASP A 393 -10.64 -4.76 6.71
CA ASP A 393 -11.37 -4.07 7.78
C ASP A 393 -10.53 -3.95 9.05
N PHE A 394 -9.65 -4.92 9.32
CA PHE A 394 -8.66 -4.86 10.40
C PHE A 394 -7.48 -3.94 10.07
N VAL A 395 -6.90 -4.08 8.87
CA VAL A 395 -5.72 -3.31 8.45
C VAL A 395 -6.06 -1.83 8.22
N GLY A 396 -7.23 -1.52 7.68
CA GLY A 396 -7.65 -0.18 7.27
C GLY A 396 -7.84 0.80 8.42
N GLY A 397 -7.96 0.33 9.67
CA GLY A 397 -7.91 1.20 10.85
C GLY A 397 -6.52 1.79 11.13
N HIS A 398 -5.48 1.22 10.52
CA HIS A 398 -4.08 1.53 10.80
C HIS A 398 -3.29 2.06 9.60
N VAL A 399 -3.81 1.93 8.39
CA VAL A 399 -3.13 2.35 7.16
C VAL A 399 -4.12 3.01 6.19
N SER A 400 -3.64 3.91 5.34
CA SER A 400 -4.47 4.54 4.31
C SER A 400 -4.55 3.67 3.04
N GLY A 401 -5.64 2.91 2.90
CA GLY A 401 -5.90 2.11 1.71
C GLY A 401 -4.94 0.93 1.54
N ASP A 402 -4.52 0.66 0.30
CA ASP A 402 -3.67 -0.48 -0.04
C ASP A 402 -2.16 -0.20 0.10
N LYS A 403 -1.77 1.08 0.18
CA LYS A 403 -0.39 1.53 -0.09
C LYS A 403 0.66 0.88 0.80
N GLU A 404 0.37 0.71 2.08
CA GLU A 404 1.31 0.12 3.05
C GLU A 404 1.36 -1.42 2.93
N THR A 405 0.35 -2.05 2.31
CA THR A 405 0.21 -3.51 2.30
C THR A 405 1.25 -4.21 1.41
N PHE A 406 1.80 -3.54 0.39
CA PHE A 406 2.79 -4.14 -0.51
C PHE A 406 4.13 -4.40 0.18
N TRP A 407 4.71 -3.35 0.76
CA TRP A 407 5.99 -3.50 1.47
C TRP A 407 5.80 -4.24 2.80
N LEU A 408 4.67 -4.08 3.49
CA LEU A 408 4.39 -4.81 4.72
C LEU A 408 4.28 -6.32 4.46
N ALA A 409 3.65 -6.73 3.36
CA ALA A 409 3.62 -8.14 2.94
C ALA A 409 5.04 -8.67 2.73
N SER A 410 5.90 -7.83 2.14
CA SER A 410 7.28 -8.19 1.83
C SER A 410 8.11 -8.36 3.11
N GLU A 411 7.96 -7.43 4.05
CA GLU A 411 8.62 -7.45 5.36
C GLU A 411 8.21 -8.69 6.16
N LEU A 412 6.90 -8.88 6.37
CA LEU A 412 6.35 -9.97 7.17
C LEU A 412 6.60 -11.36 6.56
N SER A 413 6.70 -11.47 5.23
CA SER A 413 7.03 -12.72 4.55
C SER A 413 8.53 -12.93 4.30
N SER A 414 9.38 -12.00 4.78
CA SER A 414 10.83 -12.01 4.53
C SER A 414 11.20 -12.04 3.04
N ALA A 415 10.33 -11.51 2.17
CA ALA A 415 10.62 -11.32 0.76
C ALA A 415 11.55 -10.11 0.59
N PRO A 416 12.68 -10.23 -0.14
CA PRO A 416 13.51 -9.06 -0.43
C PRO A 416 12.72 -8.03 -1.25
N TYR A 417 12.82 -6.76 -0.87
CA TYR A 417 12.24 -5.63 -1.58
C TYR A 417 13.20 -4.43 -1.52
N ALA A 418 13.01 -3.48 -2.44
CA ALA A 418 13.78 -2.27 -2.49
C ALA A 418 12.86 -1.06 -2.69
N PHE A 419 13.26 0.07 -2.13
CA PHE A 419 12.65 1.36 -2.41
C PHE A 419 13.57 2.18 -3.29
N VAL A 420 12.99 3.15 -4.01
CA VAL A 420 13.76 4.24 -4.60
C VAL A 420 14.55 4.99 -3.52
N PRO A 421 15.78 5.50 -3.79
CA PRO A 421 16.60 6.10 -2.74
C PRO A 421 16.07 7.41 -2.13
N THR A 422 15.09 8.05 -2.75
CA THR A 422 14.58 9.38 -2.38
C THR A 422 13.11 9.30 -1.99
N TYR A 423 12.69 10.04 -0.96
CA TYR A 423 11.27 10.19 -0.62
C TYR A 423 10.52 10.97 -1.69
N ALA A 424 9.18 10.95 -1.63
CA ALA A 424 8.38 11.79 -2.50
C ALA A 424 8.70 13.27 -2.26
N GLY A 425 8.90 13.98 -3.36
CA GLY A 425 9.03 15.43 -3.41
C GLY A 425 7.75 16.08 -3.88
N ILE A 426 7.87 17.30 -4.42
CA ILE A 426 6.76 18.07 -5.00
C ILE A 426 7.14 18.60 -6.38
N ILE A 427 6.16 18.77 -7.25
CA ILE A 427 6.31 19.40 -8.57
C ILE A 427 5.18 20.39 -8.83
N GLY A 428 5.48 21.50 -9.49
CA GLY A 428 4.52 22.55 -9.79
C GLY A 428 5.15 23.89 -10.13
N GLU A 429 4.43 24.95 -9.81
CA GLU A 429 4.86 26.34 -9.90
C GLU A 429 4.97 26.96 -8.51
N PHE A 430 5.82 27.98 -8.35
CA PHE A 430 5.92 28.68 -7.07
C PHE A 430 4.61 29.41 -6.79
N SER A 431 4.18 29.42 -5.54
CA SER A 431 2.96 30.13 -5.17
C SER A 431 3.25 31.63 -5.02
N ASP A 432 2.34 32.47 -5.52
CA ASP A 432 2.40 33.94 -5.37
C ASP A 432 1.74 34.43 -4.06
N ASP A 433 1.13 33.52 -3.29
CA ASP A 433 0.18 33.79 -2.20
C ASP A 433 0.79 33.90 -0.80
N GLY A 434 2.11 34.04 -0.68
CA GLY A 434 2.77 34.30 0.59
C GLY A 434 4.12 34.97 0.44
N GLU A 435 4.38 36.00 1.26
CA GLU A 435 5.74 36.45 1.51
C GLU A 435 6.54 35.24 2.01
N SER A 436 7.59 34.82 1.27
CA SER A 436 8.56 33.87 1.80
C SER A 436 9.01 34.35 3.17
N MET A 437 9.11 33.44 4.15
CA MET A 437 9.49 33.79 5.52
C MET A 437 10.87 34.49 5.57
N THR A 438 11.68 34.30 4.53
CA THR A 438 12.96 34.97 4.29
C THR A 438 13.14 35.28 2.80
N SER A 439 14.04 36.20 2.43
CA SER A 439 14.37 36.49 1.02
C SER A 439 14.93 35.30 0.25
N ASP A 440 15.41 34.27 0.96
CA ASP A 440 16.20 33.18 0.40
C ASP A 440 15.40 31.86 0.31
N SER A 441 14.15 31.83 0.79
CA SER A 441 13.24 30.70 0.68
C SER A 441 12.20 30.89 -0.43
N LYS A 442 11.69 29.77 -0.95
CA LYS A 442 10.54 29.74 -1.87
C LYS A 442 9.53 28.72 -1.40
N ARG A 443 8.26 29.01 -1.67
CA ARG A 443 7.12 28.14 -1.35
C ARG A 443 6.47 27.61 -2.62
N MET A 444 6.04 26.35 -2.57
CA MET A 444 5.19 25.72 -3.57
C MET A 444 4.04 25.01 -2.87
N CYS A 445 2.84 25.16 -3.38
CA CYS A 445 1.67 24.38 -3.01
C CYS A 445 1.18 23.60 -4.23
N SER A 446 1.08 22.28 -4.10
CA SER A 446 0.66 21.41 -5.20
C SER A 446 0.06 20.11 -4.65
N ALA A 447 -0.88 19.54 -5.39
CA ALA A 447 -1.46 18.23 -5.08
C ALA A 447 -0.58 17.07 -5.58
N GLN A 448 0.41 17.33 -6.45
CA GLN A 448 1.18 16.30 -7.13
C GLN A 448 2.44 15.87 -6.34
N PRO A 449 2.41 14.73 -5.60
CA PRO A 449 3.64 14.15 -5.07
C PRO A 449 4.51 13.65 -6.22
N PHE A 450 5.80 13.97 -6.16
CA PHE A 450 6.74 13.80 -7.26
C PHE A 450 7.85 12.80 -6.93
N HIS A 451 8.21 11.96 -7.90
CA HIS A 451 9.21 10.91 -7.74
C HIS A 451 10.31 10.98 -8.80
N LEU A 452 11.53 10.71 -8.33
CA LEU A 452 12.69 10.45 -9.17
C LEU A 452 12.79 8.96 -9.51
N ASP A 453 13.56 8.63 -10.55
CA ASP A 453 13.97 7.25 -10.84
C ASP A 453 15.16 6.81 -9.99
N HIS A 454 15.58 5.55 -10.15
CA HIS A 454 16.72 4.97 -9.46
C HIS A 454 18.08 5.69 -9.73
N ASN A 455 18.14 6.58 -10.72
CA ASN A 455 19.31 7.41 -11.05
C ASN A 455 19.12 8.89 -10.67
N GLY A 456 18.07 9.24 -9.92
CA GLY A 456 17.81 10.60 -9.46
C GLY A 456 17.26 11.53 -10.54
N ARG A 457 16.65 11.01 -11.61
CA ARG A 457 16.04 11.83 -12.69
C ARG A 457 14.52 11.95 -12.51
N PRO A 458 13.89 13.07 -12.90
CA PRO A 458 12.42 13.19 -12.90
C PRO A 458 11.75 12.02 -13.60
N PHE A 459 10.82 11.35 -12.90
CA PHE A 459 10.26 10.10 -13.40
C PHE A 459 8.74 10.11 -13.50
N TRP A 460 8.04 10.30 -12.39
CA TRP A 460 6.58 10.32 -12.38
C TRP A 460 6.05 11.12 -11.20
N PHE A 461 4.78 11.51 -11.27
CA PHE A 461 4.04 12.10 -10.16
C PHE A 461 2.59 11.59 -10.15
N ASN A 462 1.93 11.67 -9.00
CA ASN A 462 0.54 11.25 -8.83
C ASN A 462 -0.41 12.48 -8.80
N SER A 463 -1.71 12.27 -8.61
CA SER A 463 -2.77 13.30 -8.56
C SER A 463 -3.05 14.04 -9.88
N GLY A 464 -2.67 13.44 -11.01
CA GLY A 464 -3.08 13.87 -12.35
C GLY A 464 -2.50 15.21 -12.80
N LEU A 465 -2.94 15.67 -13.98
CA LEU A 465 -2.50 16.92 -14.61
C LEU A 465 -3.37 18.13 -14.28
N ARG A 466 -4.45 17.92 -13.52
CA ARG A 466 -5.35 18.99 -13.09
C ARG A 466 -4.82 19.61 -11.79
N LEU A 467 -5.12 20.89 -11.56
CA LEU A 467 -4.73 21.55 -10.32
C LEU A 467 -5.30 20.84 -9.09
N GLU A 468 -6.58 20.47 -9.17
CA GLU A 468 -7.25 19.70 -8.13
C GLU A 468 -7.85 18.41 -8.70
N LYS A 469 -7.86 17.37 -7.86
CA LYS A 469 -8.39 16.04 -8.20
C LYS A 469 -9.93 15.99 -8.17
N VAL A 470 -10.58 16.91 -7.45
CA VAL A 470 -12.04 16.92 -7.25
C VAL A 470 -12.74 17.61 -8.43
N ILE A 471 -13.89 17.03 -8.78
CA ILE A 471 -14.62 17.11 -10.04
C ILE A 471 -15.16 18.53 -10.26
N ASP A 472 -14.40 19.36 -10.98
CA ASP A 472 -14.89 20.37 -11.95
C ASP A 472 -13.75 21.27 -12.46
N SER A 473 -12.60 21.31 -11.78
CA SER A 473 -11.44 22.04 -12.28
C SER A 473 -10.91 21.37 -13.56
N ARG A 474 -11.02 22.08 -14.68
CA ARG A 474 -10.36 21.77 -15.96
C ARG A 474 -9.05 22.53 -16.12
N GLU A 475 -8.62 23.23 -15.07
CA GLU A 475 -7.35 23.92 -15.03
C GLU A 475 -6.21 22.92 -14.85
N TYR A 476 -5.13 23.13 -15.61
CA TYR A 476 -3.98 22.24 -15.60
C TYR A 476 -2.86 22.81 -14.75
N VAL A 477 -2.18 21.94 -14.01
CA VAL A 477 -1.00 22.34 -13.26
C VAL A 477 0.11 22.83 -14.20
N ASN A 478 0.74 23.94 -13.85
CA ASN A 478 1.95 24.39 -14.51
C ASN A 478 3.17 23.70 -13.89
N LEU A 479 3.76 22.76 -14.62
CA LEU A 479 4.91 21.98 -14.16
C LEU A 479 6.19 22.68 -14.61
N ALA A 480 6.80 23.48 -13.73
CA ALA A 480 8.01 24.24 -14.06
C ALA A 480 9.19 23.90 -13.13
N HIS A 481 8.90 23.70 -11.85
CA HIS A 481 9.89 23.47 -10.82
C HIS A 481 9.55 22.22 -10.02
N TYR A 482 10.55 21.64 -9.38
CA TYR A 482 10.37 20.54 -8.46
C TYR A 482 11.37 20.61 -7.31
N LEU A 483 10.99 20.00 -6.20
CA LEU A 483 11.87 19.74 -5.07
C LEU A 483 11.93 18.22 -4.87
N PRO A 484 13.10 17.58 -4.99
CA PRO A 484 13.28 16.18 -4.59
C PRO A 484 12.94 15.98 -3.11
N GLY A 485 12.31 14.84 -2.78
CA GLY A 485 12.17 14.45 -1.38
C GLY A 485 13.51 14.06 -0.75
N SER A 486 13.55 14.08 0.58
CA SER A 486 14.77 13.80 1.34
C SER A 486 15.23 12.36 1.19
N SER A 487 16.55 12.15 1.29
CA SER A 487 17.17 10.82 1.34
C SER A 487 17.73 10.46 2.72
N SER A 488 17.77 11.40 3.68
CA SER A 488 18.51 11.21 4.94
C SER A 488 18.01 12.00 6.15
N THR A 489 17.21 13.05 5.96
CA THR A 489 16.75 13.95 7.02
C THR A 489 15.23 14.11 6.96
N VAL A 490 14.61 14.14 8.14
CA VAL A 490 13.20 14.55 8.29
C VAL A 490 13.29 15.96 8.87
N ASP A 491 12.73 16.93 8.18
CA ASP A 491 12.50 18.30 8.66
C ASP A 491 13.72 19.24 8.89
N GLU A 492 14.95 18.94 8.43
CA GLU A 492 16.06 19.91 8.50
C GLU A 492 16.11 20.89 7.31
N ASP A 493 15.63 20.47 6.13
CA ASP A 493 15.78 21.24 4.88
C ASP A 493 14.49 21.93 4.41
N PHE A 494 13.31 21.46 4.85
CA PHE A 494 11.98 21.97 4.49
C PHE A 494 10.87 21.37 5.38
N SER A 495 9.76 22.09 5.55
CA SER A 495 8.59 21.61 6.31
C SER A 495 7.36 21.43 5.42
N TRP A 496 6.66 20.31 5.60
CA TRP A 496 5.39 20.04 4.91
C TRP A 496 4.23 20.66 5.67
N GLN A 497 3.38 21.38 4.95
CA GLN A 497 2.11 21.89 5.47
C GLN A 497 0.98 21.29 4.65
N PHE A 498 0.15 20.47 5.29
CA PHE A 498 -1.08 20.00 4.69
C PHE A 498 -2.08 21.16 4.61
N ARG A 499 -2.64 21.37 3.42
CA ARG A 499 -3.79 22.26 3.20
C ARG A 499 -5.02 21.38 2.90
N SER A 500 -6.18 22.00 2.70
CA SER A 500 -7.38 21.28 2.28
C SER A 500 -7.21 20.67 0.86
N HIS A 501 -8.09 19.73 0.51
CA HIS A 501 -8.21 19.16 -0.84
C HIS A 501 -6.96 18.45 -1.38
N HIS A 502 -6.22 17.73 -0.52
CA HIS A 502 -5.00 16.98 -0.90
C HIS A 502 -3.82 17.85 -1.39
N THR A 503 -3.87 19.16 -1.17
CA THR A 503 -2.77 20.06 -1.52
C THR A 503 -1.74 20.09 -0.40
N PHE A 504 -0.47 19.90 -0.77
CA PHE A 504 0.65 20.01 0.14
C PHE A 504 1.45 21.25 -0.21
N CYS A 505 1.79 22.03 0.81
CA CYS A 505 2.72 23.13 0.67
C CYS A 505 4.06 22.77 1.28
N VAL A 506 5.14 23.20 0.63
CA VAL A 506 6.49 23.10 1.17
C VAL A 506 7.23 24.42 0.95
N GLU A 507 7.92 24.87 1.99
CA GLU A 507 8.85 25.98 1.91
C GLU A 507 10.27 25.44 2.09
N ALA A 508 11.16 25.81 1.17
CA ALA A 508 12.54 25.33 1.14
C ALA A 508 13.49 26.44 0.64
N GLN A 509 14.75 26.34 1.02
CA GLN A 509 15.79 27.26 0.53
C GLN A 509 15.87 27.24 -1.01
N THR A 510 16.03 28.41 -1.62
CA THR A 510 16.01 28.59 -3.09
C THR A 510 16.94 27.63 -3.84
N GLN A 511 18.10 27.31 -3.25
CA GLN A 511 19.11 26.43 -3.82
C GLN A 511 18.74 24.93 -3.88
N LEU A 512 17.72 24.50 -3.14
CA LEU A 512 17.25 23.10 -3.15
C LEU A 512 16.32 22.83 -4.32
N TRP A 513 15.59 23.85 -4.78
CA TRP A 513 14.69 23.77 -5.92
C TRP A 513 15.44 23.46 -7.21
N ARG A 514 14.76 22.75 -8.10
CA ARG A 514 15.24 22.43 -9.43
C ARG A 514 14.23 22.91 -10.45
N THR A 515 14.73 23.30 -11.61
CA THR A 515 13.90 23.65 -12.76
C THR A 515 13.90 22.47 -13.71
N LEU A 516 12.73 22.12 -14.26
CA LEU A 516 12.69 21.15 -15.35
C LEU A 516 13.52 21.70 -16.51
N ASP A 517 14.46 20.89 -17.02
CA ASP A 517 15.20 21.28 -18.20
C ASP A 517 14.27 21.37 -19.43
N ARG A 518 14.77 21.94 -20.53
CA ARG A 518 13.96 22.13 -21.75
C ARG A 518 13.30 20.83 -22.24
N SER A 519 13.99 19.70 -22.15
CA SER A 519 13.47 18.41 -22.60
C SER A 519 12.40 17.87 -21.64
N GLN A 520 12.62 18.00 -20.34
CA GLN A 520 11.67 17.59 -19.31
C GLN A 520 10.39 18.45 -19.33
N LYS A 521 10.55 19.78 -19.47
CA LYS A 521 9.42 20.71 -19.61
C LYS A 521 8.61 20.40 -20.86
N ALA A 522 9.26 20.09 -21.99
CA ALA A 522 8.57 19.71 -23.21
C ALA A 522 7.76 18.41 -23.05
N VAL A 523 8.25 17.44 -22.25
CA VAL A 523 7.49 16.23 -21.92
C VAL A 523 6.26 16.57 -21.07
N ALA A 524 6.42 17.38 -20.02
CA ALA A 524 5.31 17.82 -19.18
C ALA A 524 4.24 18.57 -19.99
N ASP A 525 4.65 19.50 -20.85
CA ASP A 525 3.74 20.29 -21.69
C ASP A 525 3.03 19.43 -22.73
N ALA A 526 3.71 18.44 -23.30
CA ALA A 526 3.10 17.47 -24.20
C ALA A 526 2.07 16.58 -23.49
N ALA A 527 2.33 16.19 -22.23
CA ALA A 527 1.37 15.43 -21.43
C ALA A 527 0.09 16.26 -21.17
N VAL A 528 0.24 17.54 -20.77
CA VAL A 528 -0.90 18.48 -20.63
C VAL A 528 -1.65 18.64 -21.96
N ALA A 529 -0.94 18.76 -23.08
CA ALA A 529 -1.57 18.91 -24.39
C ALA A 529 -2.39 17.68 -24.81
N GLU A 530 -1.93 16.46 -24.49
CA GLU A 530 -2.72 15.24 -24.73
C GLU A 530 -3.90 15.11 -23.76
N ALA A 531 -3.74 15.50 -22.50
CA ALA A 531 -4.82 15.51 -21.51
C ALA A 531 -5.97 16.44 -21.95
N LYS A 532 -5.65 17.64 -22.47
CA LYS A 532 -6.63 18.57 -23.07
C LYS A 532 -7.47 17.94 -24.17
N LYS A 533 -6.85 17.13 -25.03
CA LYS A 533 -7.57 16.41 -26.09
C LYS A 533 -8.52 15.36 -25.53
N MET A 534 -8.13 14.67 -24.46
CA MET A 534 -8.97 13.67 -23.81
C MET A 534 -10.13 14.30 -23.06
N ASP A 535 -9.91 15.43 -22.38
CA ASP A 535 -10.98 16.18 -21.73
C ASP A 535 -12.01 16.67 -22.75
N ILE A 536 -11.58 17.22 -23.89
CA ILE A 536 -12.50 17.58 -24.98
C ILE A 536 -13.25 16.34 -25.50
N ARG A 537 -12.56 15.21 -25.67
CA ARG A 537 -13.16 13.98 -26.21
C ARG A 537 -14.22 13.38 -25.29
N PHE A 538 -13.97 13.33 -23.99
CA PHE A 538 -14.81 12.60 -23.03
C PHE A 538 -15.74 13.50 -22.23
N LEU A 539 -15.42 14.79 -22.07
CA LEU A 539 -16.20 15.74 -21.27
C LEU A 539 -16.76 16.90 -22.12
N GLY A 540 -16.50 16.91 -23.43
CA GLY A 540 -16.92 17.99 -24.33
C GLY A 540 -16.18 19.31 -24.12
N HIS A 541 -16.57 20.34 -24.88
CA HIS A 541 -16.05 21.70 -24.72
C HIS A 541 -16.55 22.36 -23.42
N GLU A 542 -15.73 23.22 -22.83
CA GLU A 542 -16.18 24.12 -21.77
C GLU A 542 -17.36 24.97 -22.28
N GLY A 543 -18.54 24.81 -21.66
CA GLY A 543 -19.77 25.52 -22.03
C GLY A 543 -20.83 24.70 -22.77
N GLY A 544 -20.64 23.38 -22.97
CA GLY A 544 -21.70 22.48 -23.44
C GLY A 544 -22.36 21.74 -22.27
N GLU A 545 -23.67 21.91 -22.08
CA GLU A 545 -24.46 21.11 -21.13
C GLU A 545 -24.28 19.62 -21.43
N HIS A 546 -23.77 18.87 -20.45
CA HIS A 546 -23.77 17.42 -20.51
C HIS A 546 -25.11 16.91 -20.00
N ASN A 547 -25.92 16.31 -20.88
CA ASN A 547 -27.02 15.46 -20.47
C ASN A 547 -26.45 14.11 -20.05
N ASP A 548 -26.03 13.98 -18.78
CA ASP A 548 -25.88 12.67 -18.15
C ASP A 548 -27.26 12.25 -17.60
N PRO A 549 -27.91 11.18 -18.12
CA PRO A 549 -29.21 10.76 -17.65
C PRO A 549 -29.20 10.15 -16.23
N GLU A 550 -28.02 9.86 -15.64
CA GLU A 550 -27.94 9.12 -14.37
C GLU A 550 -26.87 9.62 -13.38
N ALA A 551 -26.29 10.80 -13.57
CA ALA A 551 -25.47 11.45 -12.54
C ALA A 551 -26.36 12.00 -11.41
N GLN A 552 -26.80 11.14 -10.49
CA GLN A 552 -27.09 11.59 -9.14
C GLN A 552 -25.77 11.87 -8.41
N PRO A 553 -25.67 12.96 -7.60
CA PRO A 553 -24.52 13.17 -6.76
C PRO A 553 -24.44 11.98 -5.80
N GLN A 554 -23.40 11.15 -5.96
CA GLN A 554 -23.04 10.22 -4.92
C GLN A 554 -22.37 11.06 -3.82
N GLU A 555 -23.01 11.12 -2.65
CA GLU A 555 -22.30 11.43 -1.42
C GLU A 555 -21.20 10.37 -1.29
N ASP A 556 -19.98 10.75 -1.68
CA ASP A 556 -18.80 10.00 -1.31
C ASP A 556 -18.77 9.98 0.22
N GLU A 557 -18.89 8.80 0.83
CA GLU A 557 -18.55 8.56 2.23
C GLU A 557 -17.04 8.78 2.40
N HIS A 558 -16.61 10.03 2.32
CA HIS A 558 -15.46 10.52 3.05
C HIS A 558 -15.83 10.37 4.54
N LYS A 559 -15.38 9.29 5.16
CA LYS A 559 -15.16 9.33 6.61
C LYS A 559 -14.08 10.39 6.83
N GLU A 560 -14.53 11.58 7.20
CA GLU A 560 -13.73 12.64 7.78
C GLU A 560 -12.90 12.03 8.92
N GLU A 561 -11.60 11.83 8.69
CA GLU A 561 -10.64 11.79 9.79
C GLU A 561 -10.33 13.26 10.13
N GLU A 562 -11.21 13.89 10.91
CA GLU A 562 -10.87 15.07 11.68
C GLU A 562 -9.77 14.67 12.68
N ILE A 563 -8.52 15.06 12.39
CA ILE A 563 -7.44 15.02 13.37
C ILE A 563 -7.64 16.24 14.27
N GLU A 564 -8.33 16.02 15.39
CA GLU A 564 -8.49 17.00 16.46
C GLU A 564 -7.12 17.22 17.14
N HIS A 565 -6.41 18.29 16.76
CA HIS A 565 -5.28 18.79 17.54
C HIS A 565 -5.81 19.47 18.81
N GLN A 566 -6.02 18.70 19.88
CA GLN A 566 -6.17 19.28 21.20
C GLN A 566 -4.79 19.65 21.74
N GLY A 567 -4.51 20.96 21.73
CA GLY A 567 -3.45 21.54 22.53
C GLY A 567 -3.79 21.42 24.01
N GLU A 568 -2.84 20.90 24.79
CA GLU A 568 -2.89 20.93 26.25
C GLU A 568 -2.85 22.39 26.73
N GLU A 569 -4.00 22.93 27.12
CA GLU A 569 -4.06 24.11 27.99
C GLU A 569 -3.98 23.67 29.46
N HIS A 570 -3.09 24.36 30.18
CA HIS A 570 -2.78 24.15 31.58
C HIS A 570 -3.99 24.33 32.51
N GLN A 571 -4.04 23.44 33.49
CA GLN A 571 -4.91 23.49 34.68
C GLN A 571 -4.87 24.84 35.39
N GLY A 572 -6.06 25.42 35.61
CA GLY A 572 -6.34 26.46 36.60
C GLY A 572 -7.75 26.26 37.12
N ASP A 573 -7.86 25.70 38.32
CA ASP A 573 -9.09 25.30 38.99
C ASP A 573 -9.81 26.47 39.69
N ASP A 574 -11.13 26.36 39.74
CA ASP A 574 -12.10 26.95 40.67
C ASP A 574 -12.22 28.48 40.88
N SER A 575 -13.34 29.08 40.46
CA SER A 575 -14.55 29.25 41.30
C SER A 575 -15.54 30.34 40.79
N GLN A 576 -16.76 29.86 40.50
CA GLN A 576 -18.10 30.40 40.74
C GLN A 576 -18.42 31.92 40.82
N GLN A 577 -19.54 32.26 40.13
CA GLN A 577 -20.59 33.26 40.46
C GLN A 577 -20.21 34.75 40.30
N GLN A 578 -21.06 35.70 39.89
CA GLN A 578 -22.44 35.78 39.40
C GLN A 578 -22.69 37.28 39.09
N GLU A 579 -23.56 37.57 38.12
CA GLU A 579 -24.38 38.79 37.97
C GLU A 579 -23.77 40.16 37.54
N ASP A 580 -24.32 40.59 36.39
CA ASP A 580 -24.74 41.93 35.99
C ASP A 580 -24.78 43.02 37.07
N LEU A 581 -24.30 44.22 36.75
CA LEU A 581 -25.11 45.45 36.72
C LEU A 581 -24.33 46.65 36.15
N GLN A 582 -25.08 47.43 35.37
CA GLN A 582 -24.76 48.67 34.67
C GLN A 582 -24.41 49.86 35.56
N LEU A 583 -23.63 50.79 34.97
CA LEU A 583 -23.72 52.28 35.03
C LEU A 583 -23.63 52.90 36.45
N GLU A 584 -22.83 53.91 36.75
CA GLU A 584 -22.59 55.18 36.05
C GLU A 584 -21.69 56.07 36.97
N TYR A 585 -21.25 57.23 36.48
CA TYR A 585 -20.71 58.43 37.19
C TYR A 585 -19.18 58.73 37.21
N PHE A 586 -18.85 59.75 36.40
CA PHE A 586 -17.99 60.94 36.60
C PHE A 586 -16.45 60.76 36.66
N GLN A 587 -15.69 61.29 35.69
CA GLN A 587 -15.34 62.71 35.37
C GLN A 587 -14.26 63.33 36.26
N GLY A 588 -13.29 63.98 35.60
CA GLY A 588 -12.33 64.94 36.14
C GLY A 588 -10.95 64.33 36.40
N GLU A 589 -9.82 64.90 36.01
CA GLU A 589 -9.47 66.13 35.30
C GLU A 589 -7.93 66.09 35.16
N GLU A 590 -7.41 66.64 34.05
CA GLU A 590 -6.18 67.45 33.90
C GLU A 590 -4.88 67.03 34.65
N SER A 591 -3.71 67.01 34.02
CA SER A 591 -3.02 68.19 33.46
C SER A 591 -1.62 67.81 32.93
N GLN A 592 -1.20 68.47 31.84
CA GLN A 592 0.09 69.16 31.54
C GLN A 592 1.42 68.58 32.09
N GLU A 593 2.59 68.74 31.49
CA GLU A 593 3.14 69.39 30.27
C GLU A 593 4.62 68.96 30.20
N ASP A 594 5.17 68.99 28.98
CA ASP A 594 6.53 69.40 28.57
C ASP A 594 7.81 68.95 29.30
N GLY A 595 8.80 68.57 28.47
CA GLY A 595 10.15 69.12 28.63
C GLY A 595 11.35 68.20 28.35
N GLN A 596 11.99 68.43 27.18
CA GLN A 596 13.46 68.47 26.94
C GLN A 596 14.31 67.21 27.18
N GLN A 597 14.90 66.65 26.11
CA GLN A 597 16.26 66.89 25.60
C GLN A 597 17.42 66.43 26.50
N GLY A 598 18.26 65.53 25.94
CA GLY A 598 19.72 65.74 25.93
C GLY A 598 20.61 64.70 26.61
N GLU A 599 21.63 64.27 25.85
CA GLU A 599 22.96 63.73 26.24
C GLU A 599 23.03 62.26 26.71
N GLN A 600 23.66 61.35 25.95
CA GLN A 600 25.09 61.15 25.61
C GLN A 600 25.95 60.46 26.69
N HIS A 601 26.81 59.57 26.18
CA HIS A 601 27.91 58.82 26.81
C HIS A 601 27.53 57.62 27.69
N GLN A 602 28.29 56.52 27.79
CA GLN A 602 29.36 55.83 27.06
C GLN A 602 29.78 54.69 28.01
N GLU A 603 30.14 53.52 27.50
CA GLU A 603 31.03 52.50 28.12
C GLU A 603 30.69 51.94 29.52
N SER A 604 30.37 50.64 29.60
CA SER A 604 31.37 49.57 29.75
C SER A 604 30.77 48.19 29.49
#